data_AF-A0A4S2D605-F1
#
_entry.id   AF-A0A4S2D605-F1
#
_cell.length_a   1.000
_cell.length_b   1.000
_cell.length_c   1.000
_cell.angle_alpha   90.00
_cell.angle_beta   90.00
_cell.angle_gamma   90.00
#
_symmetry.space_group_name_H-M   'P 1'
#
loop_
_entity.id
_entity.type
_entity.pdbx_description
1 polymer ?
#
loop_
_entity_poly.entity_id
_entity_poly.type
_entity_poly.pdbx_seq_one_letter_code
_entity_poly.pdbx_strand_id
1 'polypeptide(L)'
;MHPIVRWFHQLGSPPTFDRFATRWSRIFYVAAVPVLLLGMWQGLFVVPAEQTQNDAFRIIYIHVPSAWMSLFVFALMAFYAVIALVWRIKICEILAMACAPMGAGFTLITLLTGSIWGKGTWGGWWDWDPRLTSELILLFLYLGVIGLYHAIDDRRSAARAAGLLAIVGVGLLPVIRYSVDWFGGLHQRQSINVFGTNAVRPELIAPLWWMVVATKLWFVGSLLAKARADNLAREAGKAWVGERFGDTAPATSEELPR
;
A
#
# COMPACT_ATOMS: atom_id res chain seq x y z
N MET A 1 0.22 19.88 28.17
CA MET A 1 -0.31 18.97 27.12
C MET A 1 0.49 17.67 27.13
N HIS A 2 -0.17 16.52 27.12
CA HIS A 2 0.49 15.20 27.12
C HIS A 2 1.44 15.07 25.91
N PRO A 3 2.68 14.55 26.05
CA PRO A 3 3.69 14.51 24.99
C PRO A 3 3.19 13.82 23.71
N ILE A 4 2.34 12.82 23.84
CA ILE A 4 1.68 12.12 22.71
C ILE A 4 0.79 13.06 21.89
N VAL A 5 -0.01 13.90 22.55
CA VAL A 5 -0.91 14.85 21.88
C VAL A 5 -0.12 15.93 21.14
N ARG A 6 0.97 16.43 21.74
CA ARG A 6 1.89 17.37 21.10
C ARG A 6 2.56 16.76 19.87
N TRP A 7 2.97 15.49 19.96
CA TRP A 7 3.58 14.75 18.86
C TRP A 7 2.60 14.56 17.68
N PHE A 8 1.34 14.19 17.95
CA PHE A 8 0.28 14.10 16.93
C PHE A 8 0.02 15.45 16.24
N HIS A 9 -0.05 16.55 17.00
CA HIS A 9 -0.22 17.88 16.42
C HIS A 9 0.98 18.33 15.57
N GLN A 10 2.19 17.98 15.98
CA GLN A 10 3.41 18.36 15.25
C GLN A 10 3.56 17.61 13.93
N LEU A 11 3.30 16.29 13.89
CA LEU A 11 3.34 15.52 12.65
C LEU A 11 2.20 15.84 11.68
N GLY A 12 1.10 16.42 12.18
CA GLY A 12 0.04 16.96 11.33
C GLY A 12 0.44 18.23 10.55
N SER A 13 1.57 18.85 10.88
CA SER A 13 2.06 20.04 10.17
C SER A 13 2.83 19.66 8.89
N PRO A 14 2.51 20.27 7.73
CA PRO A 14 3.20 20.03 6.45
C PRO A 14 4.74 20.08 6.48
N PRO A 15 5.40 21.07 7.12
CA PRO A 15 6.86 21.14 7.13
C PRO A 15 7.51 20.05 8.00
N THR A 16 6.86 19.68 9.10
CA THR A 16 7.38 18.60 9.97
C THR A 16 7.21 17.25 9.31
N PHE A 17 6.08 17.03 8.63
CA PHE A 17 5.83 15.84 7.84
C PHE A 17 6.84 15.69 6.69
N ASP A 18 7.18 16.77 5.95
CA ASP A 18 8.19 16.72 4.88
C ASP A 18 9.56 16.20 5.38
N ARG A 19 10.05 16.75 6.49
CA ARG A 19 11.33 16.32 7.10
C ARG A 19 11.27 14.88 7.57
N PHE A 20 10.18 14.50 8.22
CA PHE A 20 9.94 13.13 8.67
C PHE A 20 9.95 12.16 7.48
N ALA A 21 9.12 12.41 6.47
CA ALA A 21 8.96 11.55 5.31
C ALA A 21 10.27 11.42 4.52
N THR A 22 11.05 12.50 4.36
CA THR A 22 12.37 12.47 3.69
C THR A 22 13.34 11.50 4.37
N ARG A 23 13.47 11.60 5.69
CA ARG A 23 14.42 10.76 6.45
C ARG A 23 13.96 9.30 6.47
N TRP A 24 12.70 9.08 6.81
CA TRP A 24 12.19 7.73 7.04
C TRP A 24 11.96 6.95 5.75
N SER A 25 11.51 7.57 4.65
CA SER A 25 11.38 6.88 3.36
C SER A 25 12.69 6.22 2.93
N ARG A 26 13.82 6.94 3.05
CA ARG A 26 15.16 6.42 2.74
C ARG A 26 15.54 5.24 3.63
N ILE A 27 15.30 5.35 4.94
CA ILE A 27 15.59 4.25 5.90
C ILE A 27 14.79 3.00 5.53
N PHE A 28 13.49 3.16 5.23
CA PHE A 28 12.63 2.05 4.85
C PHE A 28 13.06 1.39 3.53
N TYR A 29 13.48 2.16 2.53
CA TYR A 29 14.04 1.59 1.30
C TYR A 29 15.35 0.84 1.53
N VAL A 30 16.29 1.44 2.28
CA VAL A 30 17.57 0.81 2.60
C VAL A 30 17.37 -0.49 3.40
N ALA A 31 16.37 -0.55 4.28
CA ALA A 31 16.02 -1.77 4.98
C ALA A 31 15.26 -2.78 4.10
N ALA A 32 14.39 -2.32 3.19
CA ALA A 32 13.58 -3.19 2.34
C ALA A 32 14.42 -3.99 1.34
N VAL A 33 15.42 -3.36 0.70
CA VAL A 33 16.25 -4.00 -0.34
C VAL A 33 16.93 -5.28 0.14
N PRO A 34 17.72 -5.31 1.23
CA PRO A 34 18.39 -6.53 1.67
C PRO A 34 17.40 -7.62 2.09
N VAL A 35 16.28 -7.25 2.74
CA VAL A 35 15.27 -8.22 3.16
C VAL A 35 14.53 -8.82 1.95
N LEU A 36 14.27 -8.00 0.92
CA LEU A 36 13.70 -8.46 -0.35
C LEU A 36 14.67 -9.42 -1.05
N LEU A 37 15.94 -9.05 -1.19
CA LEU A 37 16.96 -9.88 -1.82
C LEU A 37 17.14 -11.21 -1.09
N LEU A 38 17.16 -11.19 0.24
CA LEU A 38 17.21 -12.40 1.07
C LEU A 38 16.00 -13.31 0.82
N GLY A 39 14.78 -12.75 0.85
CA GLY A 39 13.55 -13.51 0.62
C GLY A 39 13.49 -14.11 -0.78
N MET A 40 13.87 -13.33 -1.81
CA MET A 40 13.92 -13.80 -3.19
C MET A 40 14.99 -14.88 -3.38
N TRP A 41 16.20 -14.67 -2.85
CA TRP A 41 17.28 -15.66 -2.96
C TRP A 41 16.89 -16.99 -2.29
N GLN A 42 16.37 -16.93 -1.06
CA GLN A 42 15.94 -18.14 -0.37
C GLN A 42 14.79 -18.85 -1.08
N GLY A 43 13.77 -18.10 -1.50
CA GLY A 43 12.58 -18.66 -2.14
C GLY A 43 12.82 -19.22 -3.54
N LEU A 44 13.77 -18.65 -4.29
CA LEU A 44 14.06 -19.08 -5.67
C LEU A 44 15.15 -20.13 -5.77
N PHE A 45 16.14 -20.14 -4.88
CA PHE A 45 17.35 -20.97 -5.05
C PHE A 45 17.68 -21.89 -3.88
N VAL A 46 17.19 -21.61 -2.66
CA VAL A 46 17.62 -22.36 -1.45
C VAL A 46 16.60 -23.41 -1.06
N VAL A 47 15.30 -23.05 -1.04
CA VAL A 47 14.27 -24.00 -0.62
C VAL A 47 14.08 -25.14 -1.63
N PRO A 48 13.83 -26.37 -1.15
CA PRO A 48 13.55 -27.50 -2.01
C PRO A 48 12.24 -27.31 -2.78
N ALA A 49 12.07 -28.03 -3.88
CA ALA A 49 10.82 -28.09 -4.61
C ALA A 49 9.68 -28.63 -3.71
N GLU A 50 8.46 -28.12 -3.89
CA GLU A 50 7.28 -28.59 -3.15
C GLU A 50 6.81 -29.93 -3.73
N GLN A 51 6.23 -30.81 -2.90
CA GLN A 51 5.96 -32.20 -3.26
C GLN A 51 4.90 -32.36 -4.37
N THR A 52 3.94 -31.43 -4.46
CA THR A 52 2.81 -31.50 -5.40
C THR A 52 3.01 -30.57 -6.59
N GLN A 53 3.47 -29.35 -6.34
CA GLN A 53 3.61 -28.27 -7.33
C GLN A 53 5.05 -28.06 -7.80
N ASN A 54 6.03 -28.82 -7.27
CA ASN A 54 7.45 -28.68 -7.60
C ASN A 54 7.92 -27.21 -7.54
N ASP A 55 8.63 -26.74 -8.57
CA ASP A 55 9.11 -25.35 -8.65
C ASP A 55 8.00 -24.32 -8.94
N ALA A 56 6.82 -24.76 -9.40
CA ALA A 56 5.69 -23.86 -9.62
C ALA A 56 5.22 -23.21 -8.30
N PHE A 57 5.45 -23.86 -7.15
CA PHE A 57 5.15 -23.32 -5.83
C PHE A 57 5.89 -22.00 -5.53
N ARG A 58 7.07 -21.78 -6.13
CA ARG A 58 7.90 -20.60 -5.85
C ARG A 58 7.21 -19.26 -6.14
N ILE A 59 6.18 -19.26 -7.00
CA ILE A 59 5.36 -18.08 -7.28
C ILE A 59 4.66 -17.55 -6.01
N ILE A 60 4.42 -18.40 -5.01
CA ILE A 60 3.78 -18.03 -3.75
C ILE A 60 4.54 -16.92 -3.01
N TYR A 61 5.87 -16.89 -3.16
CA TYR A 61 6.74 -15.90 -2.53
C TYR A 61 6.55 -14.49 -3.06
N ILE A 62 5.90 -14.34 -4.22
CA ILE A 62 5.50 -13.05 -4.79
C ILE A 62 3.98 -12.87 -4.64
N HIS A 63 3.21 -13.90 -4.99
CA HIS A 63 1.76 -13.85 -5.03
C HIS A 63 1.14 -13.57 -3.66
N VAL A 64 1.49 -14.35 -2.63
CA VAL A 64 0.86 -14.21 -1.30
C VAL A 64 1.20 -12.88 -0.62
N PRO A 65 2.46 -12.41 -0.60
CA PRO A 65 2.76 -11.09 -0.07
C PRO A 65 2.01 -9.98 -0.81
N SER A 66 1.86 -10.08 -2.13
CA SER A 66 1.11 -9.11 -2.93
C SER A 66 -0.39 -9.13 -2.61
N ALA A 67 -0.99 -10.31 -2.47
CA ALA A 67 -2.40 -10.48 -2.10
C ALA A 67 -2.70 -9.94 -0.70
N TRP A 68 -1.77 -10.09 0.25
CA TRP A 68 -1.94 -9.50 1.57
C TRP A 68 -1.78 -7.98 1.53
N MET A 69 -0.87 -7.48 0.69
CA MET A 69 -0.68 -6.04 0.51
C MET A 69 -1.85 -5.37 -0.19
N SER A 70 -2.51 -5.99 -1.19
CA SER A 70 -3.69 -5.42 -1.84
C SER A 70 -4.80 -5.11 -0.84
N LEU A 71 -5.09 -6.06 0.07
CA LEU A 71 -6.06 -5.91 1.15
C LEU A 71 -5.58 -4.91 2.22
N PHE A 72 -4.35 -5.07 2.71
CA PHE A 72 -3.79 -4.22 3.77
C PHE A 72 -3.77 -2.74 3.37
N VAL A 73 -3.33 -2.44 2.15
CA VAL A 73 -3.25 -1.05 1.67
C VAL A 73 -4.63 -0.44 1.50
N PHE A 74 -5.66 -1.22 1.14
CA PHE A 74 -7.02 -0.70 0.98
C PHE A 74 -7.62 -0.38 2.35
N ALA A 75 -7.43 -1.27 3.32
CA ALA A 75 -7.82 -1.03 4.71
C ALA A 75 -7.12 0.21 5.29
N LEU A 76 -5.81 0.36 5.04
CA LEU A 76 -5.02 1.49 5.51
C LEU A 76 -5.45 2.81 4.83
N MET A 77 -5.73 2.78 3.53
CA MET A 77 -6.28 3.90 2.78
C MET A 77 -7.59 4.40 3.39
N ALA A 78 -8.52 3.49 3.65
CA ALA A 78 -9.80 3.82 4.28
C ALA A 78 -9.61 4.30 5.72
N PHE A 79 -8.71 3.71 6.49
CA PHE A 79 -8.37 4.18 7.83
C PHE A 79 -7.87 5.64 7.82
N TYR A 80 -6.95 5.99 6.92
CA TYR A 80 -6.52 7.38 6.76
C TYR A 80 -7.66 8.29 6.29
N ALA A 81 -8.55 7.82 5.42
CA ALA A 81 -9.72 8.57 4.98
C ALA A 81 -10.69 8.85 6.15
N VAL A 82 -10.94 7.88 7.04
CA VAL A 82 -11.73 8.09 8.27
C VAL A 82 -11.07 9.16 9.13
N ILE A 83 -9.76 9.05 9.36
CA ILE A 83 -9.05 10.02 10.19
C ILE A 83 -9.17 11.43 9.60
N ALA A 84 -8.96 11.54 8.29
CA ALA A 84 -9.06 12.79 7.56
C ALA A 84 -10.47 13.40 7.63
N LEU A 85 -11.53 12.61 7.54
CA LEU A 85 -12.91 13.09 7.56
C LEU A 85 -13.35 13.52 8.96
N VAL A 86 -13.04 12.72 9.98
CA VAL A 86 -13.47 12.97 11.36
C VAL A 86 -12.65 14.09 12.01
N TRP A 87 -11.32 14.02 11.94
CA TRP A 87 -10.43 14.98 12.61
C TRP A 87 -9.93 16.11 11.70
N ARG A 88 -10.33 16.12 10.42
CA ARG A 88 -9.94 17.16 9.44
C ARG A 88 -8.43 17.32 9.29
N ILE A 89 -7.67 16.22 9.43
CA ILE A 89 -6.20 16.21 9.32
C ILE A 89 -5.78 16.12 7.84
N LYS A 90 -5.23 17.22 7.31
CA LYS A 90 -4.82 17.34 5.89
C LYS A 90 -3.79 16.30 5.45
N ILE A 91 -2.84 15.95 6.31
CA ILE A 91 -1.81 14.94 5.99
C ILE A 91 -2.44 13.56 5.81
N CYS A 92 -3.51 13.23 6.54
CA CYS A 92 -4.22 11.96 6.36
C CYS A 92 -4.97 11.91 5.03
N GLU A 93 -5.47 13.03 4.51
CA GLU A 93 -6.03 13.09 3.13
C GLU A 93 -4.95 12.74 2.10
N ILE A 94 -3.73 13.24 2.30
CA ILE A 94 -2.60 12.97 1.40
C ILE A 94 -2.18 11.51 1.49
N LEU A 95 -2.01 10.98 2.70
CA LEU A 95 -1.64 9.58 2.94
C LEU A 95 -2.68 8.61 2.36
N ALA A 96 -3.97 8.89 2.53
CA ALA A 96 -5.04 8.08 1.96
C ALA A 96 -4.90 7.98 0.43
N MET A 97 -4.75 9.12 -0.26
CA MET A 97 -4.65 9.12 -1.73
C MET A 97 -3.31 8.54 -2.21
N ALA A 98 -2.25 8.66 -1.41
CA ALA A 98 -0.96 8.05 -1.71
C ALA A 98 -1.00 6.51 -1.66
N CYS A 99 -1.87 5.91 -0.84
CA CYS A 99 -2.06 4.45 -0.82
C CYS A 99 -2.61 3.90 -2.15
N ALA A 100 -3.52 4.62 -2.81
CA ALA A 100 -4.32 4.10 -3.91
C ALA A 100 -3.50 3.46 -5.07
N PRO A 101 -2.50 4.14 -5.68
CA PRO A 101 -1.73 3.54 -6.77
C PRO A 101 -0.85 2.36 -6.32
N MET A 102 -0.32 2.38 -5.10
CA MET A 102 0.49 1.27 -4.57
C MET A 102 -0.37 0.03 -4.35
N GLY A 103 -1.56 0.23 -3.76
CA GLY A 103 -2.53 -0.83 -3.55
C GLY A 103 -3.02 -1.44 -4.87
N ALA A 104 -3.36 -0.59 -5.85
CA ALA A 104 -3.71 -1.02 -7.20
C ALA A 104 -2.60 -1.87 -7.84
N GLY A 105 -1.34 -1.45 -7.68
CA GLY A 105 -0.18 -2.19 -8.17
C GLY A 105 -0.06 -3.57 -7.54
N PHE A 106 -0.21 -3.68 -6.22
CA PHE A 106 -0.23 -4.98 -5.54
C PHE A 106 -1.39 -5.86 -5.99
N THR A 107 -2.61 -5.31 -6.14
CA THR A 107 -3.75 -6.07 -6.66
C THR A 107 -3.51 -6.57 -8.07
N LEU A 108 -2.93 -5.75 -8.94
CA LEU A 108 -2.57 -6.15 -10.30
C LEU A 108 -1.54 -7.29 -10.30
N ILE A 109 -0.48 -7.17 -9.48
CA ILE A 109 0.52 -8.23 -9.33
C ILE A 109 -0.14 -9.52 -8.83
N THR A 110 -1.05 -9.44 -7.86
CA THR A 110 -1.80 -10.59 -7.35
C THR A 110 -2.61 -11.28 -8.45
N LEU A 111 -3.36 -10.51 -9.25
CA LEU A 111 -4.17 -11.06 -10.35
C LEU A 111 -3.30 -11.69 -11.44
N LEU A 112 -2.20 -11.04 -11.83
CA LEU A 112 -1.28 -11.55 -12.85
C LEU A 112 -0.57 -12.82 -12.38
N THR A 113 0.00 -12.80 -11.19
CA THR A 113 0.68 -13.97 -10.62
C THR A 113 -0.29 -15.09 -10.31
N GLY A 114 -1.51 -14.79 -9.88
CA GLY A 114 -2.59 -15.75 -9.70
C GLY A 114 -3.00 -16.42 -11.01
N SER A 115 -3.11 -15.65 -12.09
CA SER A 115 -3.40 -16.18 -13.43
C SER A 115 -2.30 -17.12 -13.95
N ILE A 116 -1.03 -16.73 -13.79
CA ILE A 116 0.13 -17.56 -14.15
C ILE A 116 0.14 -18.86 -13.33
N TRP A 117 -0.07 -18.77 -12.02
CA TRP A 117 -0.11 -19.92 -11.14
C TRP A 117 -1.29 -20.85 -11.45
N GLY A 118 -2.44 -20.26 -11.77
CA GLY A 118 -3.65 -20.98 -12.13
C GLY A 118 -3.51 -21.75 -13.43
N LYS A 119 -2.82 -21.17 -14.43
CA LYS A 119 -2.52 -21.88 -15.68
C LYS A 119 -1.68 -23.14 -15.43
N GLY A 120 -0.67 -23.04 -14.57
CA GLY A 120 0.21 -24.16 -14.23
C GLY A 120 -0.46 -25.23 -13.35
N THR A 121 -1.34 -24.84 -12.44
CA THR A 121 -1.94 -25.75 -11.45
C THR A 121 -3.27 -26.36 -11.90
N TRP A 122 -4.13 -25.56 -12.54
CA TRP A 122 -5.51 -25.94 -12.89
C TRP A 122 -5.80 -25.85 -14.40
N GLY A 123 -4.81 -25.51 -15.22
CA GLY A 123 -4.91 -25.52 -16.68
C GLY A 123 -5.60 -24.29 -17.32
N GLY A 124 -6.16 -23.38 -16.52
CA GLY A 124 -6.85 -22.16 -16.97
C GLY A 124 -6.20 -20.87 -16.47
N TRP A 125 -6.27 -19.81 -17.28
CA TRP A 125 -5.74 -18.49 -16.91
C TRP A 125 -6.67 -17.68 -16.01
N TRP A 126 -7.97 -17.98 -16.05
CA TRP A 126 -9.00 -17.27 -15.31
C TRP A 126 -10.14 -18.22 -14.99
N ASP A 127 -10.72 -18.05 -13.81
CA ASP A 127 -12.00 -18.61 -13.43
C ASP A 127 -12.81 -17.49 -12.75
N TRP A 128 -14.13 -17.59 -12.82
CA TRP A 128 -15.03 -16.62 -12.17
C TRP A 128 -15.33 -16.99 -10.72
N ASP A 129 -14.35 -17.59 -10.05
CA ASP A 129 -14.52 -17.97 -8.67
C ASP A 129 -14.69 -16.74 -7.76
N PRO A 130 -15.31 -16.90 -6.59
CA PRO A 130 -15.58 -15.80 -5.67
C PRO A 130 -14.31 -15.04 -5.23
N ARG A 131 -13.15 -15.70 -5.12
CA ARG A 131 -11.91 -15.03 -4.71
C ARG A 131 -11.31 -14.20 -5.84
N LEU A 132 -11.12 -14.75 -7.04
CA LEU A 132 -10.58 -13.99 -8.18
C LEU A 132 -11.50 -12.82 -8.54
N THR A 133 -12.80 -13.06 -8.57
CA THR A 133 -13.78 -12.03 -8.92
C THR A 133 -13.77 -10.89 -7.90
N SER A 134 -13.72 -11.18 -6.61
CA SER A 134 -13.68 -10.14 -5.57
C SER A 134 -12.34 -9.39 -5.55
N GLU A 135 -11.21 -10.04 -5.82
CA GLU A 135 -9.91 -9.37 -6.00
C GLU A 135 -9.89 -8.47 -7.25
N LEU A 136 -10.56 -8.87 -8.34
CA LEU A 136 -10.73 -8.01 -9.53
C LEU A 136 -11.60 -6.78 -9.22
N ILE A 137 -12.69 -6.97 -8.48
CA ILE A 137 -13.52 -5.84 -8.02
C ILE A 137 -12.68 -4.90 -7.14
N LEU A 138 -11.79 -5.41 -6.29
CA LEU A 138 -10.87 -4.59 -5.51
C LEU A 138 -9.95 -3.74 -6.41
N LEU A 139 -9.44 -4.30 -7.52
CA LEU A 139 -8.65 -3.53 -8.49
C LEU A 139 -9.49 -2.39 -9.06
N PHE A 140 -10.73 -2.65 -9.48
CA PHE A 140 -11.61 -1.61 -9.98
C PHE A 140 -11.98 -0.57 -8.93
N LEU A 141 -12.12 -0.94 -7.65
CA LEU A 141 -12.29 0.02 -6.57
C LEU A 141 -11.07 0.93 -6.42
N TYR A 142 -9.85 0.39 -6.47
CA TYR A 142 -8.65 1.22 -6.48
C TYR A 142 -8.61 2.18 -7.66
N LEU A 143 -8.89 1.69 -8.87
CA LEU A 143 -8.95 2.53 -10.07
C LEU A 143 -10.07 3.57 -9.96
N GLY A 144 -11.21 3.23 -9.36
CA GLY A 144 -12.31 4.15 -9.08
C GLY A 144 -11.90 5.26 -8.11
N VAL A 145 -11.17 4.94 -7.04
CA VAL A 145 -10.60 5.93 -6.11
C VAL A 145 -9.62 6.85 -6.83
N ILE A 146 -8.71 6.30 -7.64
CA ILE A 146 -7.74 7.07 -8.42
C ILE A 146 -8.46 7.98 -9.42
N GLY A 147 -9.42 7.44 -10.18
CA GLY A 147 -10.19 8.17 -11.18
C GLY A 147 -10.98 9.31 -10.54
N LEU A 148 -11.72 9.02 -9.46
CA LEU A 148 -12.50 10.03 -8.74
C LEU A 148 -11.63 11.13 -8.14
N TYR A 149 -10.44 10.79 -7.63
CA TYR A 149 -9.50 11.77 -7.10
C TYR A 149 -8.94 12.73 -8.17
N HIS A 150 -8.82 12.26 -9.43
CA HIS A 150 -8.33 13.09 -10.54
C HIS A 150 -9.44 13.77 -11.32
N ALA A 151 -10.69 13.33 -11.20
CA ALA A 151 -11.84 13.92 -11.88
C ALA A 151 -12.36 15.22 -11.23
N ILE A 152 -11.93 15.53 -10.00
CA ILE A 152 -12.36 16.71 -9.25
C ILE A 152 -11.19 17.68 -9.10
N ASP A 153 -11.38 18.93 -9.52
CA ASP A 153 -10.34 19.96 -9.50
C ASP A 153 -9.92 20.36 -8.08
N ASP A 154 -10.89 20.61 -7.20
CA ASP A 154 -10.60 20.94 -5.80
C ASP A 154 -10.05 19.72 -5.06
N ARG A 155 -8.76 19.77 -4.72
CA ARG A 155 -8.03 18.63 -4.15
C ARG A 155 -8.59 18.13 -2.82
N ARG A 156 -9.23 19.00 -2.02
CA ARG A 156 -9.87 18.58 -0.77
C ARG A 156 -11.18 17.88 -1.03
N SER A 157 -12.03 18.43 -1.89
CA SER A 157 -13.29 17.80 -2.30
C SER A 157 -13.02 16.46 -2.99
N ALA A 158 -12.01 16.40 -3.85
CA ALA A 158 -11.54 15.17 -4.49
C ALA A 158 -11.13 14.11 -3.46
N ALA A 159 -10.27 14.47 -2.50
CA ALA A 159 -9.80 13.53 -1.47
C ALA A 159 -10.94 13.04 -0.56
N ARG A 160 -11.94 13.88 -0.28
CA ARG A 160 -13.12 13.49 0.51
C ARG A 160 -14.03 12.53 -0.25
N ALA A 161 -14.33 12.82 -1.51
CA ALA A 161 -15.17 11.95 -2.35
C ALA A 161 -14.50 10.58 -2.57
N ALA A 162 -13.23 10.58 -2.96
CA ALA A 162 -12.43 9.37 -3.13
C ALA A 162 -12.23 8.61 -1.80
N GLY A 163 -12.03 9.33 -0.70
CA GLY A 163 -11.94 8.76 0.64
C GLY A 163 -13.24 8.09 1.11
N LEU A 164 -14.40 8.67 0.82
CA LEU A 164 -15.69 8.06 1.12
C LEU A 164 -15.90 6.75 0.35
N LEU A 165 -15.53 6.72 -0.94
CA LEU A 165 -15.54 5.50 -1.74
C LEU A 165 -14.66 4.41 -1.13
N ALA A 166 -13.45 4.77 -0.67
CA ALA A 166 -12.56 3.83 0.01
C ALA A 166 -13.18 3.29 1.31
N ILE A 167 -13.81 4.14 2.12
CA ILE A 167 -14.45 3.73 3.39
C ILE A 167 -15.56 2.71 3.15
N VAL A 168 -16.46 2.98 2.19
CA VAL A 168 -17.51 2.04 1.82
C VAL A 168 -16.92 0.75 1.24
N GLY A 169 -15.89 0.87 0.40
CA GLY A 169 -15.22 -0.24 -0.25
C GLY A 169 -14.54 -1.24 0.70
N VAL A 170 -14.19 -0.84 1.94
CA VAL A 170 -13.60 -1.78 2.93
C VAL A 170 -14.50 -2.98 3.19
N GLY A 171 -15.82 -2.83 3.04
CA GLY A 171 -16.76 -3.94 3.15
C GLY A 171 -16.46 -5.12 2.21
N LEU A 172 -15.71 -4.90 1.12
CA LEU A 172 -15.28 -5.97 0.21
C LEU A 172 -14.17 -6.85 0.82
N LEU A 173 -13.37 -6.35 1.75
CA LEU A 173 -12.19 -7.11 2.21
C LEU A 173 -12.56 -8.41 2.96
N PRO A 174 -13.57 -8.43 3.85
CA PRO A 174 -14.08 -9.68 4.41
C PRO A 174 -14.60 -10.64 3.34
N VAL A 175 -15.26 -10.13 2.30
CA VAL A 175 -15.73 -10.94 1.17
C VAL A 175 -14.55 -11.63 0.50
N ILE A 176 -13.46 -10.92 0.20
CA ILE A 176 -12.25 -11.53 -0.41
C ILE A 176 -11.62 -12.56 0.53
N ARG A 177 -11.51 -12.22 1.83
CA ARG A 177 -10.82 -13.05 2.82
C ARG A 177 -11.52 -14.38 3.05
N TYR A 178 -12.85 -14.36 3.13
CA TYR A 178 -13.71 -15.50 3.47
C TYR A 178 -14.48 -16.04 2.27
N SER A 179 -14.21 -15.55 1.05
CA SER A 179 -14.92 -15.94 -0.17
C SER A 179 -15.02 -17.44 -0.36
N VAL A 180 -13.91 -18.16 -0.19
CA VAL A 180 -13.83 -19.62 -0.30
C VAL A 180 -14.62 -20.33 0.79
N ASP A 181 -14.67 -19.77 2.01
CA ASP A 181 -15.41 -20.36 3.13
C ASP A 181 -16.92 -20.15 2.99
N TRP A 182 -17.34 -19.01 2.42
CA TRP A 182 -18.75 -18.65 2.25
C TRP A 182 -19.40 -19.23 0.99
N PHE A 183 -18.65 -19.28 -0.11
CA PHE A 183 -19.20 -19.57 -1.42
C PHE A 183 -18.58 -20.81 -2.09
N GLY A 184 -17.55 -21.42 -1.50
CA GLY A 184 -16.75 -22.46 -2.14
C GLY A 184 -15.93 -21.91 -3.33
N GLY A 185 -15.37 -22.81 -4.12
CA GLY A 185 -14.64 -22.45 -5.35
C GLY A 185 -13.47 -23.39 -5.67
N LEU A 186 -12.82 -23.15 -6.81
CA LEU A 186 -11.62 -23.89 -7.24
C LEU A 186 -10.40 -23.62 -6.33
N HIS A 187 -10.39 -22.48 -5.65
CA HIS A 187 -9.28 -22.13 -4.76
C HIS A 187 -9.29 -22.97 -3.50
N GLN A 188 -8.14 -23.57 -3.21
CA GLN A 188 -7.87 -24.16 -1.91
C GLN A 188 -8.11 -23.15 -0.77
N ARG A 189 -8.60 -23.66 0.36
CA ARG A 189 -8.62 -22.91 1.63
C ARG A 189 -7.20 -22.46 1.96
N GLN A 190 -7.07 -21.40 2.75
CA GLN A 190 -5.75 -20.79 2.99
C GLN A 190 -4.73 -21.79 3.54
N SER A 191 -3.66 -22.01 2.77
CA SER A 191 -2.58 -22.94 3.12
C SER A 191 -1.63 -22.38 4.19
N ILE A 192 -1.61 -21.05 4.36
CA ILE A 192 -0.79 -20.33 5.33
C ILE A 192 -1.70 -19.67 6.34
N ASN A 193 -1.64 -20.15 7.59
CA ASN A 193 -2.39 -19.62 8.71
C ASN A 193 -1.42 -19.00 9.73
N VAL A 194 -1.56 -17.70 9.97
CA VAL A 194 -0.69 -16.94 10.87
C VAL A 194 -0.88 -17.36 12.34
N PHE A 195 -2.05 -17.92 12.70
CA PHE A 195 -2.42 -18.26 14.08
C PHE A 195 -2.77 -19.75 14.26
N GLY A 196 -2.42 -20.60 13.29
CA GLY A 196 -2.79 -22.01 13.29
C GLY A 196 -1.74 -22.90 12.61
N THR A 197 -2.12 -24.14 12.34
CA THR A 197 -1.28 -25.07 11.58
C THR A 197 -1.20 -24.64 10.13
N ASN A 198 0.03 -24.52 9.61
CA ASN A 198 0.25 -24.29 8.18
C ASN A 198 0.11 -25.62 7.45
N ALA A 199 -0.59 -25.62 6.31
CA ALA A 199 -0.64 -26.76 5.40
C ALA A 199 0.68 -26.93 4.63
N VAL A 200 1.57 -25.94 4.72
CA VAL A 200 2.89 -25.90 4.06
C VAL A 200 3.97 -26.35 5.04
N ARG A 201 4.94 -27.14 4.55
CA ARG A 201 6.12 -27.59 5.31
C ARG A 201 6.90 -26.39 5.89
N PRO A 202 7.38 -26.45 7.15
CA PRO A 202 8.05 -25.34 7.82
C PRO A 202 9.24 -24.74 7.05
N GLU A 203 9.99 -25.57 6.34
CA GLU A 203 11.16 -25.19 5.55
C GLU A 203 10.84 -24.23 4.41
N LEU A 204 9.59 -24.24 3.91
CA LEU A 204 9.15 -23.39 2.80
C LEU A 204 8.60 -22.03 3.29
N ILE A 205 8.44 -21.84 4.61
CA ILE A 205 7.73 -20.69 5.19
C ILE A 205 8.65 -19.47 5.40
N ALA A 206 9.92 -19.68 5.71
CA ALA A 206 10.85 -18.59 6.03
C ALA A 206 10.97 -17.55 4.89
N PRO A 207 11.17 -17.93 3.60
CA PRO A 207 11.27 -16.96 2.51
C PRO A 207 9.99 -16.15 2.33
N LEU A 208 8.82 -16.77 2.59
CA LEU A 208 7.55 -16.07 2.53
C LEU A 208 7.49 -14.94 3.55
N TRP A 209 7.91 -15.17 4.80
CA TRP A 209 7.91 -14.12 5.80
C TRP A 209 8.92 -13.00 5.50
N TRP A 210 10.08 -13.33 4.92
CA TRP A 210 11.01 -12.29 4.43
C TRP A 210 10.35 -11.43 3.36
N MET A 211 9.67 -12.04 2.39
CA MET A 211 8.95 -11.31 1.34
C MET A 211 7.75 -10.52 1.89
N VAL A 212 7.06 -11.05 2.91
CA VAL A 212 6.05 -10.32 3.65
C VAL A 212 6.70 -9.08 4.27
N VAL A 213 7.74 -9.19 5.09
CA VAL A 213 8.37 -8.03 5.75
C VAL A 213 8.91 -7.03 4.71
N ALA A 214 9.58 -7.52 3.66
CA ALA A 214 10.13 -6.70 2.58
C ALA A 214 9.06 -5.83 1.92
N THR A 215 7.90 -6.40 1.57
CA THR A 215 6.82 -5.65 0.92
C THR A 215 6.23 -4.57 1.83
N LYS A 216 6.22 -4.77 3.16
CA LYS A 216 5.73 -3.75 4.13
C LYS A 216 6.73 -2.61 4.23
N LEU A 217 8.03 -2.92 4.37
CA LEU A 217 9.09 -1.92 4.41
C LEU A 217 9.09 -1.09 3.11
N TRP A 218 9.04 -1.76 1.96
CA TRP A 218 9.00 -1.11 0.65
C TRP A 218 7.76 -0.21 0.49
N PHE A 219 6.60 -0.69 0.94
CA PHE A 219 5.36 0.08 0.92
C PHE A 219 5.46 1.32 1.81
N VAL A 220 5.94 1.20 3.05
CA VAL A 220 6.08 2.37 3.94
C VAL A 220 7.02 3.41 3.33
N GLY A 221 8.15 2.97 2.74
CA GLY A 221 9.06 3.86 2.01
C GLY A 221 8.36 4.61 0.88
N SER A 222 7.60 3.87 0.06
CA SER A 222 6.85 4.40 -1.09
C SER A 222 5.70 5.32 -0.70
N LEU A 223 4.96 4.96 0.36
CA LEU A 223 3.88 5.77 0.91
C LEU A 223 4.41 7.12 1.37
N LEU A 224 5.49 7.12 2.16
CA LEU A 224 6.11 8.35 2.65
C LEU A 224 6.68 9.20 1.50
N ALA A 225 7.35 8.58 0.53
CA ALA A 225 7.91 9.29 -0.62
C ALA A 225 6.82 9.96 -1.48
N LYS A 226 5.75 9.22 -1.80
CA LYS A 226 4.62 9.77 -2.57
C LYS A 226 3.86 10.83 -1.77
N ALA A 227 3.51 10.55 -0.53
CA ALA A 227 2.78 11.49 0.31
C ALA A 227 3.57 12.79 0.51
N ARG A 228 4.90 12.70 0.60
CA ARG A 228 5.77 13.87 0.61
C ARG A 228 5.67 14.68 -0.69
N ALA A 229 5.76 14.03 -1.85
CA ALA A 229 5.63 14.70 -3.14
C ALA A 229 4.28 15.42 -3.27
N ASP A 230 3.20 14.73 -2.90
CA ASP A 230 1.84 15.28 -2.91
C ASP A 230 1.67 16.44 -1.91
N ASN A 231 2.32 16.37 -0.73
CA ASN A 231 2.35 17.46 0.25
C ASN A 231 3.08 18.70 -0.29
N LEU A 232 4.25 18.52 -0.91
CA LEU A 232 5.00 19.62 -1.52
C LEU A 232 4.21 20.27 -2.66
N ALA A 233 3.56 19.47 -3.52
CA ALA A 233 2.72 19.98 -4.60
C ALA A 233 1.55 20.83 -4.07
N ARG A 234 0.89 20.39 -2.98
CA ARG A 234 -0.22 21.14 -2.35
C ARG A 234 0.23 22.40 -1.62
N GLU A 235 1.49 22.46 -1.21
CA GLU A 235 2.03 23.52 -0.36
C GLU A 235 3.04 24.43 -1.10
N ALA A 236 3.22 24.24 -2.40
CA ALA A 236 4.26 24.86 -3.21
C ALA A 236 4.33 26.40 -3.11
N GLY A 237 3.19 27.07 -2.95
CA GLY A 237 3.11 28.52 -2.82
C GLY A 237 3.34 29.08 -1.40
N LYS A 238 3.77 28.26 -0.43
CA LYS A 238 3.93 28.70 0.96
C LYS A 238 5.38 28.99 1.30
N ALA A 239 5.60 30.00 2.14
CA ALA A 239 6.93 30.47 2.56
C ALA A 239 7.87 29.35 3.04
N TRP A 240 7.35 28.40 3.82
CA TRP A 240 8.15 27.29 4.34
C TRP A 240 8.76 26.41 3.24
N VAL A 241 8.13 26.31 2.06
CA VAL A 241 8.66 25.56 0.91
C VAL A 241 9.82 26.34 0.28
N GLY A 242 9.68 27.65 0.11
CA GLY A 242 10.75 28.53 -0.37
C GLY A 242 11.98 28.49 0.54
N GLU A 243 11.77 28.64 1.85
CA GLU A 243 12.81 28.51 2.88
C GLU A 243 13.52 27.14 2.83
N ARG A 244 12.76 26.07 2.56
CA ARG A 244 13.28 24.70 2.53
C ARG A 244 14.20 24.42 1.33
N PHE A 245 13.98 25.08 0.20
CA PHE A 245 14.71 24.85 -1.05
C PHE A 245 15.63 26.01 -1.45
N GLY A 246 15.68 27.09 -0.66
CA GLY A 246 16.60 28.20 -0.88
C GLY A 246 16.07 29.31 -1.81
N ASP A 247 14.79 29.27 -2.19
CA ASP A 247 14.11 30.38 -2.86
C ASP A 247 13.68 31.41 -1.80
N THR A 248 14.66 32.04 -1.15
CA THR A 248 14.41 33.37 -0.61
C THR A 248 14.40 34.29 -1.83
N ALA A 249 13.20 34.67 -2.29
CA ALA A 249 13.09 35.87 -3.11
C ALA A 249 13.89 36.97 -2.38
N PRO A 250 14.82 37.67 -3.06
CA PRO A 250 15.57 38.72 -2.39
C PRO A 250 14.54 39.68 -1.79
N ALA A 251 14.70 39.96 -0.49
CA ALA A 251 13.96 41.04 0.13
C ALA A 251 14.17 42.26 -0.76
N THR A 252 13.12 42.72 -1.45
CA THR A 252 13.07 44.04 -2.03
C THR A 252 13.05 45.03 -0.87
N SER A 253 14.21 45.20 -0.23
CA SER A 253 14.49 46.28 0.68
C SER A 253 14.96 47.46 -0.17
N GLU A 254 14.02 48.11 -0.83
CA GLU A 254 14.23 49.49 -1.27
C GLU A 254 12.87 50.18 -1.42
N GLU A 255 12.20 50.34 -0.28
CA GLU A 255 11.38 51.52 -0.08
C GLU A 255 11.79 52.24 1.21
N LEU A 256 12.01 53.55 1.02
CA LEU A 256 12.04 54.68 1.96
C LEU A 256 13.44 55.27 2.28
N PRO A 257 13.58 56.60 2.45
CA PRO A 257 12.86 57.71 1.80
C PRO A 257 13.79 58.89 1.41
N ARG A 258 13.42 59.65 0.37
CA ARG A 258 13.41 61.13 0.39
C ARG A 258 12.65 61.68 -0.82
#